data_AF-A0A4Q9PHS0-F1
#
_entry.id   AF-A0A4Q9PHS0-F1
#
_cell.length_a   1.000
_cell.length_b   1.000
_cell.length_c   1.000
_cell.angle_alpha   90.00
_cell.angle_beta   90.00
_cell.angle_gamma   90.00
#
_symmetry.space_group_name_H-M   'P 1'
#
loop_
_entity.id
_entity.type
_entity.pdbx_description
1 polymer ?
#
loop_
_entity_poly.entity_id
_entity_poly.type
_entity_poly.pdbx_seq_one_letter_code
_entity_poly.pdbx_strand_id
1 'polypeptide(L)'
;MSSFRSQMQAMSLEERHEVSQQRDSDKSKTGAEPHAQTELSHQSKDDLQVSPYPLPPLEECLEAKRAKHCMYFGFYAGRDGVQKALISSFPEEFGNRYPDDISILWPALLYLRAITKCDELELHVGVVSQRVKDQILSIQEPVGASVLVLGLFPLDREAFERRITQEGANKISKLFGTPPTWWRISQVTEGE
;
A
#
# COMPACT_ATOMS: atom_id res chain seq x y z
N MET A 1 -19.95 -21.67 4.52
CA MET A 1 -18.90 -21.69 3.49
C MET A 1 -19.54 -21.99 2.15
N SER A 2 -19.81 -20.96 1.35
CA SER A 2 -20.21 -21.14 -0.04
C SER A 2 -18.99 -20.99 -0.93
N SER A 3 -18.80 -22.01 -1.74
CA SER A 3 -17.67 -22.31 -2.61
C SER A 3 -17.67 -21.40 -3.85
N PHE A 4 -16.52 -21.32 -4.51
CA PHE A 4 -16.23 -20.74 -5.83
C PHE A 4 -17.36 -20.90 -6.87
N ARG A 5 -18.23 -21.91 -6.70
CA ARG A 5 -19.45 -22.17 -7.47
C ARG A 5 -20.50 -21.03 -7.45
N SER A 6 -20.56 -20.21 -6.40
CA SER A 6 -21.52 -19.08 -6.32
C SER A 6 -21.19 -17.92 -7.27
N GLN A 7 -19.93 -17.78 -7.68
CA GLN A 7 -19.52 -16.72 -8.61
C GLN A 7 -19.85 -17.02 -10.08
N MET A 8 -20.17 -18.28 -10.43
CA MET A 8 -20.46 -18.66 -11.82
C MET A 8 -21.95 -18.60 -12.19
N GLN A 9 -22.87 -18.45 -11.22
CA GLN A 9 -24.32 -18.45 -11.49
C GLN A 9 -24.96 -17.06 -11.63
N ALA A 10 -24.23 -15.97 -11.34
CA ALA A 10 -24.77 -14.62 -11.49
C ALA A 10 -24.55 -14.03 -12.90
N MET A 11 -23.82 -14.74 -13.79
CA MET A 11 -23.64 -14.37 -15.19
C MET A 11 -24.67 -15.06 -16.10
N SER A 12 -25.97 -14.86 -15.86
CA SER A 12 -27.03 -15.32 -16.77
C SER A 12 -27.94 -14.16 -17.16
N LEU A 13 -27.82 -13.75 -18.42
CA LEU A 13 -28.70 -12.86 -19.17
C LEU A 13 -30.10 -13.48 -19.35
N GLU A 14 -31.16 -12.64 -19.28
CA GLU A 14 -32.35 -12.55 -20.18
C GLU A 14 -33.37 -11.61 -19.50
N GLU A 15 -33.55 -10.36 -19.95
CA GLU A 15 -34.51 -9.84 -20.95
C GLU A 15 -36.02 -9.85 -20.62
N ARG A 16 -36.57 -8.62 -20.57
CA ARG A 16 -37.88 -8.09 -21.02
C ARG A 16 -39.20 -8.49 -20.32
N HIS A 17 -39.95 -7.47 -19.87
CA HIS A 17 -41.06 -6.91 -20.69
C HIS A 17 -41.60 -5.56 -20.16
N GLU A 18 -41.95 -4.72 -21.13
CA GLU A 18 -42.59 -3.40 -21.08
C GLU A 18 -44.05 -3.43 -20.56
N VAL A 19 -44.62 -2.24 -20.25
CA VAL A 19 -45.75 -1.61 -20.99
C VAL A 19 -46.58 -0.64 -20.09
N SER A 20 -46.73 0.61 -20.60
CA SER A 20 -47.88 1.56 -20.47
C SER A 20 -48.23 2.22 -19.13
N GLN A 21 -48.76 3.45 -19.05
CA GLN A 21 -49.14 4.51 -20.02
C GLN A 21 -49.55 5.78 -19.24
N GLN A 22 -49.28 6.96 -19.81
CA GLN A 22 -50.15 8.17 -19.93
C GLN A 22 -50.78 8.80 -18.66
N ARG A 23 -50.91 10.13 -18.48
CA ARG A 23 -51.11 11.27 -19.41
C ARG A 23 -50.94 12.60 -18.65
N ASP A 24 -50.42 13.59 -19.39
CA ASP A 24 -50.74 15.04 -19.46
C ASP A 24 -51.22 15.83 -18.22
N SER A 25 -50.58 16.98 -17.95
CA SER A 25 -51.06 18.29 -18.45
C SER A 25 -50.34 19.49 -17.79
N ASP A 26 -49.51 20.13 -18.61
CA ASP A 26 -49.58 21.55 -19.00
C ASP A 26 -49.37 22.73 -18.01
N LYS A 27 -48.56 23.67 -18.54
CA LYS A 27 -48.48 25.14 -18.30
C LYS A 27 -47.65 25.76 -17.17
N SER A 28 -46.53 26.31 -17.65
CA SER A 28 -46.21 27.76 -17.71
C SER A 28 -45.33 28.42 -16.63
N LYS A 29 -44.19 28.87 -17.15
CA LYS A 29 -43.54 30.19 -17.01
C LYS A 29 -42.48 30.42 -15.92
N THR A 30 -41.41 31.05 -16.43
CA THR A 30 -40.50 32.03 -15.81
C THR A 30 -39.41 31.52 -14.88
N GLY A 31 -38.19 31.45 -15.44
CA GLY A 31 -37.07 32.27 -15.01
C GLY A 31 -36.58 32.09 -13.57
N ALA A 32 -35.56 31.25 -13.41
CA ALA A 32 -34.38 31.51 -12.58
C ALA A 32 -33.41 30.35 -12.79
N GLU A 33 -32.21 30.63 -13.32
CA GLU A 33 -31.06 29.83 -12.93
C GLU A 33 -30.89 29.96 -11.42
N PRO A 34 -30.62 28.86 -10.73
CA PRO A 34 -29.43 28.91 -9.90
C PRO A 34 -28.64 27.61 -10.01
N HIS A 35 -27.36 27.80 -10.33
CA HIS A 35 -26.25 26.97 -9.86
C HIS A 35 -26.51 25.47 -9.86
N ALA A 36 -26.10 24.83 -10.95
CA ALA A 36 -25.61 23.46 -10.90
C ALA A 36 -24.50 23.41 -9.83
N GLN A 37 -24.90 23.07 -8.60
CA GLN A 37 -23.99 22.62 -7.57
C GLN A 37 -23.26 21.46 -8.20
N THR A 38 -22.00 21.72 -8.56
CA THR A 38 -21.04 20.67 -8.85
C THR A 38 -21.04 19.82 -7.59
N GLU A 39 -21.70 18.67 -7.65
CA GLU A 39 -21.52 17.63 -6.66
C GLU A 39 -20.02 17.37 -6.64
N LEU A 40 -19.34 17.92 -5.63
CA LEU A 40 -18.00 17.54 -5.28
C LEU A 40 -18.11 16.06 -4.99
N SER A 41 -17.77 15.27 -6.02
CA SER A 41 -17.57 13.84 -5.94
C SER A 41 -16.90 13.58 -4.61
N HIS A 42 -17.63 12.91 -3.72
CA HIS A 42 -17.06 12.30 -2.53
C HIS A 42 -16.06 11.26 -3.04
N GLN A 43 -14.85 11.70 -3.43
CA GLN A 43 -13.71 10.83 -3.55
C GLN A 43 -13.59 10.19 -2.17
N SER A 44 -13.87 8.90 -2.13
CA SER A 44 -13.75 8.12 -0.92
C SER A 44 -12.33 8.37 -0.39
N LYS A 45 -12.19 8.61 0.91
CA LYS A 45 -10.87 8.75 1.54
C LYS A 45 -9.96 7.53 1.29
N ASP A 46 -10.54 6.44 0.80
CA ASP A 46 -9.91 5.14 0.59
C ASP A 46 -9.15 5.06 -0.75
N ASP A 47 -9.45 5.94 -1.72
CA ASP A 47 -8.77 5.98 -3.04
C ASP A 47 -7.57 6.93 -3.09
N LEU A 48 -7.30 7.69 -2.02
CA LEU A 48 -6.14 8.56 -1.95
C LEU A 48 -4.87 7.73 -1.83
N GLN A 49 -3.92 7.94 -2.75
CA GLN A 49 -2.59 7.35 -2.68
C GLN A 49 -1.86 7.80 -1.40
N VAL A 50 -0.99 6.93 -0.87
CA VAL A 50 -0.18 7.26 0.30
C VAL A 50 0.69 8.48 0.03
N SER A 51 0.72 9.42 0.98
CA SER A 51 1.59 10.58 0.90
C SER A 51 3.03 10.18 1.20
N PRO A 52 4.00 10.45 0.29
CA PRO A 52 5.41 10.17 0.52
C PRO A 52 6.12 11.29 1.31
N TYR A 53 5.40 12.30 1.79
CA TYR A 53 5.99 13.45 2.46
C TYR A 53 6.17 13.20 3.98
N PRO A 54 7.23 13.77 4.58
CA PRO A 54 8.25 14.60 3.96
C PRO A 54 9.22 13.79 3.08
N LEU A 55 9.67 14.39 1.99
CA LEU A 55 10.72 13.81 1.13
C LEU A 55 12.05 13.73 1.90
N PRO A 56 12.95 12.81 1.53
CA PRO A 56 14.25 12.75 2.18
C PRO A 56 15.06 14.02 1.84
N PRO A 57 15.93 14.49 2.74
CA PRO A 57 16.81 15.62 2.48
C PRO A 57 17.63 15.41 1.20
N LEU A 58 17.86 16.49 0.46
CA LEU A 58 18.62 16.43 -0.80
C LEU A 58 20.01 15.82 -0.61
N GLU A 59 20.67 16.12 0.51
CA GLU A 59 21.98 15.57 0.87
C GLU A 59 21.94 14.04 1.00
N GLU A 60 20.92 13.49 1.68
CA GLU A 60 20.72 12.04 1.83
C GLU A 60 20.49 11.39 0.45
N CYS A 61 19.72 12.04 -0.43
CA CYS A 61 19.51 11.59 -1.81
C CYS A 61 20.80 11.58 -2.64
N LEU A 62 21.61 12.64 -2.53
CA LEU A 62 22.88 12.75 -3.25
C LEU A 62 23.93 11.77 -2.73
N GLU A 63 23.95 11.50 -1.43
CA GLU A 63 24.77 10.45 -0.83
C GLU A 63 24.35 9.06 -1.28
N ALA A 64 23.05 8.76 -1.28
CA ALA A 64 22.52 7.51 -1.81
C ALA A 64 22.97 7.32 -3.26
N LYS A 65 22.76 8.32 -4.12
CA LYS A 65 23.17 8.26 -5.53
C LYS A 65 24.68 8.03 -5.70
N ARG A 66 25.52 8.74 -4.94
CA ARG A 66 26.99 8.55 -4.96
C ARG A 66 27.40 7.15 -4.54
N ALA A 67 26.67 6.55 -3.60
CA ALA A 67 26.88 5.18 -3.14
C ALA A 67 26.22 4.12 -4.05
N LYS A 68 25.68 4.48 -5.22
CA LYS A 68 24.88 3.60 -6.10
C LYS A 68 23.68 2.97 -5.37
N HIS A 69 23.11 3.70 -4.43
CA HIS A 69 21.90 3.36 -3.71
C HIS A 69 20.73 4.19 -4.23
N CYS A 70 19.52 3.71 -3.98
CA CYS A 70 18.27 4.38 -4.29
C CYS A 70 17.54 4.73 -2.99
N MET A 71 16.81 5.84 -3.00
CA MET A 71 15.88 6.16 -1.92
C MET A 71 14.56 5.43 -2.21
N TYR A 72 14.01 4.76 -1.20
CA TYR A 72 12.77 4.00 -1.30
C TYR A 72 11.85 4.35 -0.16
N PHE A 73 10.57 4.51 -0.46
CA PHE A 73 9.56 4.68 0.56
C PHE A 73 9.13 3.30 1.03
N GLY A 74 9.13 3.05 2.34
CA GLY A 74 8.98 1.71 2.87
C GLY A 74 8.85 1.63 4.38
N PHE A 75 8.56 0.43 4.86
CA PHE A 75 8.38 0.12 6.27
C PHE A 75 9.60 -0.59 6.85
N TYR A 76 9.94 -0.26 8.09
CA TYR A 76 10.89 -1.07 8.85
C TYR A 76 10.29 -2.46 9.09
N ALA A 77 10.85 -3.49 8.45
CA ALA A 77 10.40 -4.86 8.62
C ALA A 77 11.18 -5.61 9.73
N GLY A 78 12.37 -5.15 10.08
CA GLY A 78 13.24 -5.84 11.03
C GLY A 78 13.54 -7.28 10.59
N ARG A 79 14.01 -8.15 11.49
CA ARG A 79 14.36 -9.54 11.13
C ARG A 79 13.15 -10.40 10.75
N ASP A 80 12.00 -10.16 11.39
CA ASP A 80 10.86 -11.07 11.38
C ASP A 80 9.48 -10.38 11.29
N GLY A 81 9.44 -9.08 11.00
CA GLY A 81 8.19 -8.30 11.01
C GLY A 81 7.18 -8.75 9.97
N VAL A 82 7.63 -9.23 8.80
CA VAL A 82 6.76 -9.75 7.74
C VAL A 82 6.08 -11.03 8.19
N GLN A 83 6.86 -11.99 8.73
CA GLN A 83 6.35 -13.24 9.28
C GLN A 83 5.41 -12.99 10.46
N LYS A 84 5.79 -12.08 11.37
CA LYS A 84 4.94 -11.66 12.50
C LYS A 84 3.60 -11.11 12.04
N ALA A 85 3.58 -10.35 10.94
CA ALA A 85 2.33 -9.85 10.39
C ALA A 85 1.39 -10.99 9.99
N LEU A 86 1.89 -12.00 9.28
CA LEU A 86 1.10 -13.18 8.92
C LEU A 86 0.62 -13.96 10.14
N ILE A 87 1.53 -14.28 11.08
CA ILE A 87 1.22 -15.03 12.30
C ILE A 87 0.17 -14.29 13.14
N SER A 88 0.28 -12.97 13.26
CA SER A 88 -0.67 -12.15 14.03
C SER A 88 -2.05 -12.08 13.38
N SER A 89 -2.12 -12.19 12.05
CA SER A 89 -3.38 -12.22 11.31
C SER A 89 -4.07 -13.59 11.30
N PHE A 90 -3.30 -14.67 11.45
CA PHE A 90 -3.77 -16.06 11.39
C PHE A 90 -3.13 -16.90 12.51
N PRO A 91 -3.42 -16.58 13.78
CA PRO A 91 -2.79 -17.24 14.92
C PRO A 91 -3.21 -18.71 15.06
N GLU A 92 -4.38 -19.10 14.57
CA GLU A 92 -4.86 -20.49 14.63
C GLU A 92 -4.06 -21.40 13.69
N GLU A 93 -3.68 -20.89 12.53
CA GLU A 93 -2.96 -21.63 11.49
C GLU A 93 -1.44 -21.58 11.67
N PHE A 94 -0.91 -20.44 12.14
CA PHE A 94 0.53 -20.20 12.21
C PHE A 94 1.07 -19.93 13.62
N GLY A 95 0.25 -19.94 14.68
CA GLY A 95 0.68 -19.60 16.04
C GLY A 95 1.76 -20.51 16.63
N ASN A 96 1.90 -21.73 16.11
CA ASN A 96 2.97 -22.67 16.50
C ASN A 96 4.26 -22.50 15.69
N ARG A 97 4.30 -21.57 14.73
CA ARG A 97 5.48 -21.27 13.93
C ARG A 97 6.30 -20.17 14.60
N TYR A 98 7.62 -20.32 14.51
CA TYR A 98 8.51 -19.25 14.94
C TYR A 98 8.61 -18.18 13.84
N PRO A 99 8.61 -16.88 14.18
CA PRO A 99 8.72 -15.80 13.20
C PRO A 99 10.01 -15.81 12.37
N ASP A 100 11.06 -16.49 12.83
CA ASP A 100 12.33 -16.65 12.11
C ASP A 100 12.31 -17.85 11.12
N ASP A 101 11.22 -18.61 11.06
CA ASP A 101 11.02 -19.66 10.05
C ASP A 101 10.97 -19.03 8.65
N ILE A 102 12.02 -19.27 7.86
CA ILE A 102 12.12 -18.71 6.50
C ILE A 102 11.03 -19.25 5.57
N SER A 103 10.45 -20.42 5.86
CA SER A 103 9.41 -21.04 5.01
C SER A 103 8.12 -20.24 4.96
N ILE A 104 7.87 -19.38 5.96
CA ILE A 104 6.68 -18.53 6.02
C ILE A 104 6.94 -17.10 5.50
N LEU A 105 8.19 -16.75 5.15
CA LEU A 105 8.51 -15.41 4.63
C LEU A 105 7.77 -15.11 3.33
N TRP A 106 7.83 -16.04 2.36
CA TRP A 106 7.17 -15.86 1.07
C TRP A 106 5.63 -15.84 1.19
N PRO A 107 4.97 -16.78 1.88
CA PRO A 107 3.54 -16.68 2.20
C PRO A 107 3.15 -15.35 2.87
N ALA A 108 3.97 -14.85 3.78
CA ALA A 108 3.70 -13.60 4.47
C ALA A 108 3.80 -12.39 3.52
N LEU A 109 4.77 -12.37 2.60
CA LEU A 109 4.85 -11.33 1.58
C LEU A 109 3.64 -11.39 0.62
N LEU A 110 3.22 -12.58 0.19
CA LEU A 110 2.01 -12.77 -0.63
C LEU A 110 0.75 -12.27 0.08
N TYR A 111 0.63 -12.53 1.37
CA TYR A 111 -0.46 -12.00 2.19
C TYR A 111 -0.48 -10.46 2.18
N LEU A 112 0.67 -9.81 2.38
CA LEU A 112 0.77 -8.36 2.36
C LEU A 112 0.38 -7.77 0.99
N ARG A 113 0.81 -8.40 -0.11
CA ARG A 113 0.40 -8.03 -1.48
C ARG A 113 -1.11 -8.14 -1.65
N ALA A 114 -1.72 -9.24 -1.18
CA ALA A 114 -3.16 -9.47 -1.28
C ALA A 114 -4.00 -8.43 -0.50
N ILE A 115 -3.62 -8.09 0.74
CA ILE A 115 -4.41 -7.14 1.55
C ILE A 115 -4.26 -5.68 1.11
N THR A 116 -3.17 -5.37 0.39
CA THR A 116 -2.89 -4.03 -0.13
C THR A 116 -3.19 -3.87 -1.61
N LYS A 117 -3.47 -4.97 -2.32
CA LYS A 117 -3.64 -5.02 -3.79
C LYS A 117 -2.44 -4.43 -4.54
N CYS A 118 -1.23 -4.67 -4.02
CA CYS A 118 0.01 -4.18 -4.61
C CYS A 118 0.97 -5.35 -4.83
N ASP A 119 1.12 -5.77 -6.07
CA ASP A 119 1.99 -6.91 -6.42
C ASP A 119 3.48 -6.56 -6.40
N GLU A 120 3.81 -5.26 -6.48
CA GLU A 120 5.17 -4.72 -6.51
C GLU A 120 5.82 -4.59 -5.11
N LEU A 121 5.14 -5.01 -4.03
CA LEU A 121 5.76 -4.99 -2.69
C LEU A 121 6.94 -5.95 -2.62
N GLU A 122 8.10 -5.44 -2.25
CA GLU A 122 9.35 -6.20 -2.20
C GLU A 122 10.09 -6.01 -0.88
N LEU A 123 10.92 -6.99 -0.53
CA LEU A 123 11.83 -6.89 0.60
C LEU A 123 13.20 -6.49 0.12
N HIS A 124 13.78 -5.54 0.82
CA HIS A 124 15.07 -4.99 0.50
C HIS A 124 15.94 -4.87 1.74
N VAL A 125 17.24 -4.74 1.51
CA VAL A 125 18.20 -4.37 2.55
C VAL A 125 18.34 -2.84 2.55
N GLY A 126 17.76 -2.21 3.57
CA GLY A 126 17.88 -0.78 3.82
C GLY A 126 19.01 -0.46 4.80
N VAL A 127 19.47 0.78 4.79
CA VAL A 127 20.45 1.28 5.77
C VAL A 127 19.80 2.24 6.76
N VAL A 128 20.04 2.03 8.04
CA VAL A 128 19.56 2.90 9.13
C VAL A 128 20.28 4.25 9.06
N SER A 129 19.55 5.33 8.76
CA SER A 129 20.06 6.71 8.88
C SER A 129 19.71 7.31 10.23
N GLN A 130 20.35 8.43 10.60
CA GLN A 130 20.02 9.15 11.83
C GLN A 130 18.53 9.56 11.84
N ARG A 131 18.03 10.09 10.71
CA ARG A 131 16.63 10.46 10.53
C ARG A 131 15.68 9.29 10.80
N VAL A 132 16.00 8.10 10.32
CA VAL A 132 15.20 6.89 10.57
C VAL A 132 15.18 6.54 12.05
N LYS A 133 16.32 6.61 12.76
CA LYS A 133 16.37 6.38 14.21
C LYS A 133 15.52 7.39 14.97
N ASP A 134 15.54 8.66 14.56
CA ASP A 134 14.76 9.72 15.20
C ASP A 134 13.26 9.53 15.00
N GLN A 135 12.84 8.91 13.88
CA GLN A 135 11.43 8.65 13.55
C GLN A 135 10.92 7.32 14.13
N ILE A 136 11.76 6.29 14.16
CA ILE A 136 11.39 4.92 14.56
C ILE A 136 12.26 4.51 15.75
N LEU A 137 11.82 4.90 16.95
CA LEU A 137 12.55 4.69 18.20
C LEU A 137 12.71 3.22 18.59
N SER A 138 11.93 2.31 17.99
CA SER A 138 12.02 0.87 18.24
C SER A 138 13.23 0.21 17.59
N ILE A 139 13.89 0.87 16.62
CA ILE A 139 15.10 0.37 15.95
C ILE A 139 16.27 0.41 16.93
N GLN A 140 16.77 -0.77 17.30
CA GLN A 140 17.89 -0.92 18.22
C GLN A 140 19.24 -0.80 17.50
N GLU A 141 19.24 -1.14 16.20
CA GLU A 141 20.41 -1.14 15.35
C GLU A 141 21.07 0.26 15.29
N PRO A 142 22.41 0.33 15.22
CA PRO A 142 23.11 1.60 15.11
C PRO A 142 22.94 2.23 13.73
N VAL A 143 23.19 3.54 13.63
CA VAL A 143 23.25 4.25 12.34
C VAL A 143 24.30 3.59 11.44
N GLY A 144 23.96 3.38 10.18
CA GLY A 144 24.79 2.67 9.21
C GLY A 144 24.54 1.16 9.14
N ALA A 145 23.81 0.57 10.10
CA ALA A 145 23.47 -0.85 10.06
C ALA A 145 22.50 -1.18 8.92
N SER A 146 22.60 -2.41 8.42
CA SER A 146 21.68 -2.98 7.43
C SER A 146 20.49 -3.64 8.12
N VAL A 147 19.28 -3.34 7.62
CA VAL A 147 18.02 -3.90 8.13
C VAL A 147 17.12 -4.29 6.97
N LEU A 148 16.14 -5.17 7.22
CA LEU A 148 15.12 -5.45 6.21
C LEU A 148 14.06 -4.36 6.21
N VAL A 149 13.68 -3.96 4.99
CA VAL A 149 12.67 -2.95 4.70
C VAL A 149 11.69 -3.54 3.71
N LEU A 150 10.39 -3.38 3.99
CA LEU A 150 9.35 -3.63 2.99
C LEU A 150 9.22 -2.38 2.12
N GLY A 151 9.75 -2.45 0.90
CA GLY A 151 9.70 -1.38 -0.09
C GLY A 151 8.31 -1.25 -0.69
N LEU A 152 7.82 -0.01 -0.77
CA LEU A 152 6.60 0.34 -1.47
C LEU A 152 6.91 0.83 -2.88
N PHE A 153 7.85 1.76 -3.01
CA PHE A 153 8.28 2.31 -4.29
C PHE A 153 9.59 3.11 -4.15
N PRO A 154 10.42 3.18 -5.22
CA PRO A 154 11.57 4.07 -5.27
C PRO A 154 11.17 5.55 -5.32
N LEU A 155 12.11 6.43 -4.95
CA LEU A 155 12.07 7.86 -5.23
C LEU A 155 12.30 8.09 -6.74
N ASP A 156 11.29 7.73 -7.53
CA ASP A 156 11.25 7.85 -8.98
C ASP A 156 9.87 8.37 -9.40
N ARG A 157 9.83 9.20 -10.44
CA ARG A 157 8.62 9.87 -10.92
C ARG A 157 7.54 8.88 -11.36
N GLU A 158 7.92 7.79 -12.02
CA GLU A 158 6.95 6.78 -12.49
C GLU A 158 6.36 5.99 -11.33
N ALA A 159 7.18 5.69 -10.32
CA ALA A 159 6.74 4.97 -9.13
C ALA A 159 5.84 5.83 -8.21
N PHE A 160 5.93 7.16 -8.34
CA PHE A 160 4.99 8.09 -7.70
C PHE A 160 3.56 7.96 -8.23
N GLU A 161 3.35 7.48 -9.45
CA GLU A 161 2.00 7.38 -10.03
C GLU A 161 1.32 6.04 -9.69
N ARG A 162 2.10 5.01 -9.36
CA ARG A 162 1.61 3.64 -9.08
C ARG A 162 1.59 3.28 -7.59
N ARG A 163 1.66 4.29 -6.71
CA ARG A 163 1.73 4.07 -5.26
C ARG A 163 0.49 3.39 -4.71
N ILE A 164 0.70 2.62 -3.65
CA ILE A 164 -0.37 2.05 -2.84
C ILE A 164 -1.32 3.12 -2.29
N THR A 165 -2.56 2.71 -1.99
CA THR A 165 -3.51 3.58 -1.30
C THR A 165 -3.09 3.85 0.14
N GLN A 166 -3.57 4.96 0.70
CA GLN A 166 -3.40 5.29 2.11
C GLN A 166 -3.99 4.20 3.01
N GLU A 167 -5.10 3.58 2.61
CA GLU A 167 -5.68 2.44 3.32
C GLU A 167 -4.71 1.24 3.38
N GLY A 168 -4.09 0.89 2.25
CA GLY A 168 -3.06 -0.16 2.18
C GLY A 168 -1.87 0.15 3.10
N ALA A 169 -1.38 1.39 3.07
CA ALA A 169 -0.28 1.83 3.94
C ALA A 169 -0.67 1.78 5.43
N ASN A 170 -1.91 2.13 5.77
CA ASN A 170 -2.42 2.07 7.14
C ASN A 170 -2.52 0.62 7.64
N LYS A 171 -2.94 -0.33 6.78
CA LYS A 171 -2.95 -1.76 7.11
C LYS A 171 -1.55 -2.26 7.46
N ILE A 172 -0.55 -1.94 6.63
CA ILE A 172 0.84 -2.33 6.91
C ILE A 172 1.35 -1.64 8.17
N SER A 173 1.10 -0.33 8.34
CA SER A 173 1.48 0.43 9.54
C SER A 173 0.97 -0.24 10.82
N LYS A 174 -0.29 -0.70 10.81
CA LYS A 174 -0.90 -1.39 11.95
C LYS A 174 -0.23 -2.73 12.25
N LEU A 175 0.15 -3.48 11.22
CA LEU A 175 0.83 -4.77 11.37
C LEU A 175 2.27 -4.61 11.87
N PHE A 176 2.98 -3.60 11.38
CA PHE A 176 4.40 -3.41 11.67
C PHE A 176 4.63 -2.48 12.87
N GLY A 177 3.60 -1.77 13.31
CA GLY A 177 3.68 -0.80 14.42
C GLY A 177 4.50 0.44 14.10
N THR A 178 4.84 0.68 12.82
CA THR A 178 5.68 1.81 12.39
C THR A 178 5.09 2.45 11.13
N PRO A 179 5.20 3.78 10.97
CA PRO A 179 4.81 4.44 9.73
C PRO A 179 5.85 4.16 8.62
N PRO A 180 5.46 4.29 7.34
CA PRO A 180 6.44 4.21 6.26
C PRO A 180 7.31 5.48 6.26
N THR A 181 8.55 5.33 5.83
CA THR A 181 9.51 6.42 5.69
C THR A 181 10.46 6.15 4.53
N TRP A 182 11.33 7.11 4.24
CA TRP A 182 12.36 6.96 3.25
C TRP A 182 13.54 6.15 3.77
N TRP A 183 14.03 5.22 2.96
CA TRP A 183 15.15 4.33 3.23
C TRP A 183 16.16 4.41 2.11
N ARG A 184 17.44 4.35 2.46
CA ARG A 184 18.50 4.12 1.49
C ARG A 184 18.63 2.62 1.26
N ILE A 185 18.37 2.15 0.05
CA ILE A 185 18.42 0.74 -0.34
C ILE A 185 19.59 0.52 -1.28
N SER A 186 20.37 -0.53 -1.02
CA SER A 186 21.44 -0.94 -1.92
C SER A 186 20.84 -1.55 -3.17
N GLN A 187 21.16 -1.00 -4.34
CA GLN A 187 20.84 -1.66 -5.60
C GLN A 187 21.77 -2.87 -5.73
N VAL A 188 21.19 -4.07 -5.78
CA VAL A 188 21.90 -5.20 -6.37
C VAL A 188 21.96 -4.88 -7.86
N THR A 189 23.12 -4.43 -8.31
CA THR A 189 23.36 -4.25 -9.74
C THR A 189 23.35 -5.66 -10.32
N GLU A 190 22.33 -5.98 -11.13
CA GLU A 190 22.43 -7.10 -12.06
C GLU A 190 23.71 -6.86 -12.88
N GLY A 191 24.67 -7.77 -12.76
CA GLY A 191 25.98 -7.63 -13.38
C GLY A 191 25.87 -7.48 -14.88
N GLU A 192 26.59 -6.50 -15.42
CA GLU A 192 26.98 -6.45 -16.83
C GLU A 192 27.82 -7.67 -17.23
#